data_AF-R5XS64-F1
#
_entry.id   AF-R5XS64-F1
#
_cell.length_a   1.000
_cell.length_b   1.000
_cell.length_c   1.000
_cell.angle_alpha   90.00
_cell.angle_beta   90.00
_cell.angle_gamma   90.00
#
_symmetry.space_group_name_H-M   'P 1'
#
loop_
_entity.id
_entity.type
_entity.pdbx_description
1 polymer ?
#
loop_
_entity_poly.entity_id
_entity_poly.type
_entity_poly.pdbx_seq_one_letter_code
_entity_poly.pdbx_strand_id
1 'polypeptide(L)'
;MIIKKEWKEILKNMLNQVNDEYDKTEGSLFYDNLAPVSIEIEEIRKTLEYIFLNSFAETAEGEYLDNICKEVGVFRRKATKSKGTVIIKGVPNTVIEVGTKVASDTYIYLTTQEKTISATGSIEVPIESEKYGKIYNIPKGTITNFPVTIPGLNEVINNSETVDGYDGETDDELRERYYFKVREPVTSGNIYHYKKWAFEVEGVGGVKVFPLWNGNGTVKVVVVNSDIHEADETLLKRVRDYLEEVRPIGATVTVKSAIGKAISISGTVKISKNIKFDEVKTEFETKVKEYFRKVGFKQDYVSYAQLGNILLNIPGVNDYDDLKINNATLNVQLAAEEIPKLTTITLQKEVI
;
A
#
# COMPACT_ATOMS: atom_id res chain seq x y z
N MET A 1 3.05 -18.32 24.61
CA MET A 1 3.37 -16.94 25.00
C MET A 1 4.69 -16.98 25.74
N ILE A 2 5.72 -16.28 25.25
CA ILE A 2 6.98 -16.20 25.99
C ILE A 2 6.71 -15.31 27.20
N ILE A 3 6.89 -15.87 28.40
CA ILE A 3 6.67 -15.14 29.64
C ILE A 3 7.82 -14.14 29.79
N LYS A 4 7.53 -12.86 29.52
CA LYS A 4 8.46 -11.76 29.80
C LYS A 4 8.71 -11.72 31.30
N LYS A 5 9.98 -11.82 31.68
CA LYS A 5 10.43 -11.64 33.05
C LYS A 5 11.61 -10.69 33.06
N GLU A 6 11.56 -9.69 33.92
CA GLU A 6 12.70 -8.82 34.17
C GLU A 6 13.75 -9.55 35.03
N TRP A 7 15.01 -9.11 34.98
CA TRP A 7 16.10 -9.73 35.74
C TRP A 7 15.79 -9.87 37.23
N LYS A 8 15.06 -8.91 37.83
CA LYS A 8 14.65 -8.98 39.24
C LYS A 8 13.74 -10.17 39.54
N GLU A 9 12.81 -10.45 38.65
CA GLU A 9 11.92 -11.62 38.77
C GLU A 9 12.70 -12.92 38.54
N ILE A 10 13.65 -12.90 37.61
CA ILE A 10 14.53 -14.04 37.34
C ILE A 10 15.42 -14.32 38.56
N LEU A 11 16.07 -13.28 39.12
CA LEU A 11 16.89 -13.36 40.32
C LEU A 11 16.08 -13.89 41.50
N LYS A 12 14.87 -13.37 41.72
CA LYS A 12 13.97 -13.89 42.74
C LYS A 12 13.72 -15.38 42.58
N ASN A 13 13.47 -15.85 41.34
CA ASN A 13 13.29 -17.28 41.09
C ASN A 13 14.56 -18.09 41.37
N MET A 14 15.74 -17.57 41.05
CA MET A 14 17.03 -18.22 41.34
C MET A 14 17.30 -18.30 42.85
N LEU A 15 17.10 -17.21 43.58
CA LEU A 15 17.27 -17.16 45.04
C LEU A 15 16.29 -18.08 45.77
N ASN A 16 15.08 -18.27 45.23
CA ASN A 16 14.13 -19.26 45.74
C ASN A 16 14.61 -20.73 45.58
N GLN A 17 15.60 -20.99 44.72
CA GLN A 17 16.23 -22.32 44.60
C GLN A 17 17.43 -22.52 45.53
N VAL A 18 17.93 -21.44 46.15
CA VAL A 18 18.98 -21.51 47.18
C VAL A 18 18.33 -22.02 48.48
N ASN A 19 19.05 -22.82 49.28
CA ASN A 19 18.55 -23.26 50.60
C ASN A 19 18.25 -22.04 51.50
N ASP A 20 17.16 -22.07 52.26
CA ASP A 20 16.73 -21.01 53.18
C ASP A 20 17.67 -20.82 54.39
N GLU A 21 18.58 -21.75 54.64
CA GLU A 21 19.63 -21.60 55.67
C GLU A 21 20.69 -20.54 55.31
N TYR A 22 20.80 -20.17 54.04
CA TYR A 22 21.77 -19.18 53.56
C TYR A 22 21.17 -17.78 53.46
N ASP A 23 22.01 -16.77 53.62
CA ASP A 23 21.64 -15.38 53.36
C ASP A 23 21.43 -15.14 51.86
N LYS A 24 20.26 -14.58 51.53
CA LYS A 24 19.79 -14.27 50.17
C LYS A 24 19.54 -12.77 49.98
N THR A 25 19.85 -11.95 50.99
CA THR A 25 19.61 -10.50 50.95
C THR A 25 20.57 -9.79 49.99
N GLU A 26 20.21 -8.58 49.57
CA GLU A 26 21.05 -7.77 48.69
C GLU A 26 22.43 -7.53 49.32
N GLY A 27 23.51 -7.80 48.56
CA GLY A 27 24.88 -7.76 49.05
C GLY A 27 25.40 -9.08 49.66
N SER A 28 24.56 -10.13 49.72
CA SER A 28 25.00 -11.47 50.13
C SER A 28 25.70 -12.21 48.99
N LEU A 29 26.53 -13.22 49.32
CA LEU A 29 27.27 -14.02 48.34
C LEU A 29 26.38 -14.61 47.23
N PHE A 30 25.20 -15.14 47.59
CA PHE A 30 24.29 -15.72 46.61
C PHE A 30 23.60 -14.66 45.77
N TYR A 31 23.18 -13.55 46.39
CA TYR A 31 22.59 -12.44 45.65
C TYR A 31 23.56 -11.87 44.62
N ASP A 32 24.77 -11.50 45.05
CA ASP A 32 25.75 -10.82 44.20
C ASP A 32 26.27 -11.71 43.06
N ASN A 33 26.35 -13.03 43.28
CA ASN A 33 26.74 -13.97 42.23
C ASN A 33 25.60 -14.27 41.24
N LEU A 34 24.35 -14.26 41.67
CA LEU A 34 23.20 -14.60 40.81
C LEU A 34 22.64 -13.37 40.07
N ALA A 35 22.80 -12.16 40.62
CA ALA A 35 22.33 -10.92 40.01
C ALA A 35 22.85 -10.69 38.58
N PRO A 36 24.17 -10.72 38.29
CA PRO A 36 24.68 -10.54 36.92
C PRO A 36 24.20 -11.66 35.99
N VAL A 37 24.11 -12.91 36.47
CA VAL A 37 23.59 -14.05 35.69
C VAL A 37 22.12 -13.84 35.32
N SER A 38 21.32 -13.27 36.22
CA SER A 38 19.90 -12.97 35.97
C SER A 38 19.70 -11.90 34.90
N ILE A 39 20.61 -10.91 34.83
CA ILE A 39 20.63 -9.87 33.80
C ILE A 39 20.95 -10.48 32.44
N GLU A 40 21.99 -11.30 32.35
CA GLU A 40 22.34 -12.00 31.10
C GLU A 40 21.21 -12.95 30.63
N ILE A 41 20.51 -13.62 31.56
CA ILE A 41 19.36 -14.46 31.23
C ILE A 41 18.16 -13.63 30.74
N GLU A 42 17.97 -12.40 31.23
CA GLU A 42 16.97 -11.49 30.67
C GLU A 42 17.28 -11.17 29.20
N GLU A 43 18.53 -10.84 28.87
CA GLU A 43 18.95 -10.56 27.49
C GLU A 43 18.82 -11.78 26.56
N ILE A 44 19.16 -12.98 27.05
CA ILE A 44 18.93 -14.23 26.32
C ILE A 44 17.42 -14.43 26.08
N ARG A 45 16.56 -14.16 27.07
CA ARG A 45 15.10 -14.29 26.92
C ARG A 45 14.55 -13.29 25.90
N LYS A 46 15.04 -12.05 25.90
CA LYS A 46 14.68 -11.04 24.88
C LYS A 46 15.07 -11.52 23.48
N THR A 47 16.27 -12.08 23.34
CA THR A 47 16.74 -12.63 22.06
C THR A 47 15.89 -13.82 21.61
N LEU A 48 15.54 -14.75 22.52
CA LEU A 48 14.66 -15.87 22.21
C LEU A 48 13.26 -15.42 21.80
N GLU A 49 12.74 -14.37 22.44
CA GLU A 49 11.47 -13.76 22.05
C GLU A 49 11.54 -13.14 20.66
N TYR A 50 12.59 -12.39 20.37
CA TYR A 50 12.82 -11.82 19.06
C TYR A 50 12.87 -12.89 17.96
N ILE A 51 13.61 -13.98 18.18
CA ILE A 51 13.70 -15.11 17.25
C ILE A 51 12.33 -15.76 17.07
N PHE A 52 11.61 -16.03 18.17
CA PHE A 52 10.29 -16.66 18.12
C PHE A 52 9.28 -15.81 17.35
N LEU A 53 9.22 -14.50 17.59
CA LEU A 53 8.34 -13.60 16.85
C LEU A 53 8.73 -13.52 15.37
N ASN A 54 10.02 -13.52 15.04
CA ASN A 54 10.47 -13.53 13.65
C ASN A 54 10.37 -14.91 12.96
N SER A 55 9.90 -15.94 13.67
CA SER A 55 9.66 -17.27 13.08
C SER A 55 8.28 -17.43 12.45
N PHE A 56 7.37 -16.46 12.62
CA PHE A 56 6.01 -16.51 12.06
C PHE A 56 5.78 -15.36 11.10
N ALA A 57 5.20 -15.63 9.93
CA ALA A 57 4.88 -14.60 8.93
C ALA A 57 4.03 -13.45 9.51
N GLU A 58 3.16 -13.75 10.48
CA GLU A 58 2.30 -12.76 11.14
C GLU A 58 3.12 -11.67 11.86
N THR A 59 4.23 -12.05 12.48
CA THR A 59 5.00 -11.21 13.41
C THR A 59 6.42 -10.90 12.93
N ALA A 60 6.90 -11.59 11.89
CA ALA A 60 8.21 -11.32 11.32
C ALA A 60 8.23 -9.99 10.58
N GLU A 61 9.40 -9.33 10.63
CA GLU A 61 9.66 -8.04 10.00
C GLU A 61 10.95 -8.09 9.16
N GLY A 62 11.06 -7.17 8.20
CA GLY A 62 12.24 -7.00 7.37
C GLY A 62 12.72 -8.29 6.69
N GLU A 63 14.01 -8.61 6.85
CA GLU A 63 14.65 -9.74 6.19
C GLU A 63 14.06 -11.11 6.62
N TYR A 64 13.58 -11.23 7.85
CA TYR A 64 12.97 -12.49 8.31
C TYR A 64 11.66 -12.75 7.58
N LEU A 65 10.82 -11.73 7.42
CA LEU A 65 9.61 -11.83 6.61
C LEU A 65 9.94 -12.12 5.14
N ASP A 66 10.99 -11.50 4.59
CA ASP A 66 11.44 -11.75 3.22
C ASP A 66 11.82 -13.22 3.00
N ASN A 67 12.54 -13.81 3.95
CA ASN A 67 12.94 -15.21 3.91
C ASN A 67 11.73 -16.15 3.98
N ILE A 68 10.77 -15.90 4.88
CA ILE A 68 9.53 -16.68 4.96
C ILE A 68 8.73 -16.57 3.65
N CYS A 69 8.62 -15.37 3.08
CA CYS A 69 7.88 -15.16 1.83
C CYS A 69 8.55 -15.86 0.64
N LYS A 70 9.88 -15.89 0.62
CA LYS A 70 10.67 -16.53 -0.44
C LYS A 70 10.39 -18.04 -0.53
N GLU A 71 10.11 -18.71 0.58
CA GLU A 71 9.78 -20.15 0.60
C GLU A 71 8.54 -20.49 -0.24
N VAL A 72 7.60 -19.55 -0.36
CA VAL A 72 6.36 -19.71 -1.14
C VAL A 72 6.41 -18.99 -2.49
N GLY A 73 7.60 -18.53 -2.89
CA GLY A 73 7.84 -17.83 -4.17
C GLY A 73 7.29 -16.41 -4.21
N VAL A 74 7.10 -15.77 -3.06
CA VAL A 74 6.73 -14.35 -2.96
C VAL A 74 7.98 -13.53 -2.66
N PHE A 75 8.26 -12.55 -3.53
CA PHE A 75 9.41 -11.65 -3.39
C PHE A 75 8.95 -10.22 -3.15
N ARG A 76 9.64 -9.53 -2.23
CA ARG A 76 9.39 -8.12 -1.92
C ARG A 76 9.66 -7.24 -3.13
N ARG A 77 8.75 -6.30 -3.41
CA ARG A 77 8.99 -5.26 -4.40
C ARG A 77 9.95 -4.22 -3.83
N LYS A 78 11.13 -4.11 -4.43
CA LYS A 78 12.20 -3.24 -3.96
C LYS A 78 11.87 -1.77 -4.24
N ALA A 79 12.39 -0.90 -3.38
CA ALA A 79 12.38 0.53 -3.61
C ALA A 79 13.14 0.88 -4.89
N THR A 80 12.69 1.91 -5.61
CA THR A 80 13.30 2.38 -6.85
C THR A 80 13.60 3.87 -6.76
N LYS A 81 14.66 4.28 -7.45
CA LYS A 81 15.07 5.68 -7.59
C LYS A 81 14.19 6.36 -8.61
N SER A 82 13.91 7.63 -8.37
CA SER A 82 13.23 8.47 -9.35
C SER A 82 14.16 8.78 -10.51
N LYS A 83 13.63 8.83 -11.72
CA LYS A 83 14.38 9.04 -12.97
C LYS A 83 13.76 10.19 -13.75
N GLY A 84 14.61 10.89 -14.50
CA GLY A 84 14.17 11.93 -15.42
C GLY A 84 15.33 12.46 -16.26
N THR A 85 15.12 13.60 -16.89
CA THR A 85 16.15 14.30 -17.66
C THR A 85 16.26 15.76 -17.21
N VAL A 86 17.47 16.30 -17.31
CA VAL A 86 17.75 17.72 -17.12
C VAL A 86 18.47 18.29 -18.34
N ILE A 87 18.20 19.53 -18.67
CA ILE A 87 19.03 20.31 -19.58
C ILE A 87 20.08 21.03 -18.74
N ILE A 88 21.35 20.76 -19.03
CA ILE A 88 22.49 21.45 -18.44
C ILE A 88 23.05 22.41 -19.49
N LYS A 89 23.27 23.67 -19.10
CA LYS A 89 23.93 24.69 -19.92
C LYS A 89 25.30 25.02 -19.35
N GLY A 90 26.24 25.35 -20.22
CA GLY A 90 27.62 25.59 -19.83
C GLY A 90 28.54 25.88 -21.02
N VAL A 91 29.84 25.78 -20.78
CA VAL A 91 30.87 26.01 -21.80
C VAL A 91 30.89 24.83 -22.80
N PRO A 92 30.90 25.09 -24.11
CA PRO A 92 31.03 24.04 -25.12
C PRO A 92 32.26 23.16 -24.90
N ASN A 93 32.12 21.86 -25.16
CA ASN A 93 33.13 20.82 -24.92
C ASN A 93 33.40 20.49 -23.44
N THR A 94 32.70 21.08 -22.47
CA THR A 94 32.74 20.62 -21.08
C THR A 94 32.12 19.24 -20.95
N VAL A 95 32.81 18.33 -20.28
CA VAL A 95 32.33 16.97 -20.01
C VAL A 95 31.55 16.96 -18.70
N ILE A 96 30.37 16.35 -18.73
CA ILE A 96 29.52 16.06 -17.59
C ILE A 96 29.68 14.57 -17.32
N GLU A 97 30.43 14.23 -16.27
CA GLU A 97 30.68 12.83 -15.90
C GLU A 97 29.43 12.17 -15.32
N VAL A 98 29.38 10.83 -15.34
CA VAL A 98 28.42 10.04 -14.56
C VAL A 98 28.60 10.35 -13.07
N GLY A 99 27.49 10.55 -12.35
CA GLY A 99 27.52 10.89 -10.93
C GLY A 99 27.65 12.40 -10.65
N THR A 100 27.63 13.24 -11.67
CA THR A 100 27.50 14.70 -11.51
C THR A 100 26.22 15.02 -10.75
N LYS A 101 26.33 15.79 -9.65
CA LYS A 101 25.20 16.12 -8.80
C LYS A 101 24.42 17.32 -9.34
N VAL A 102 23.10 17.17 -9.42
CA VAL A 102 22.13 18.26 -9.64
C VAL A 102 21.06 18.16 -8.56
N ALA A 103 20.41 19.25 -8.22
CA ALA A 103 19.51 19.29 -7.07
C ALA A 103 18.30 20.19 -7.26
N SER A 104 17.22 19.82 -6.59
CA SER A 104 16.20 20.78 -6.17
C SER A 104 16.60 21.43 -4.84
N ASP A 105 15.72 22.20 -4.24
CA ASP A 105 15.96 22.79 -2.91
C ASP A 105 16.15 21.74 -1.80
N THR A 106 15.63 20.52 -2.00
CA THR A 106 15.59 19.49 -0.96
C THR A 106 16.25 18.18 -1.37
N TYR A 107 16.27 17.84 -2.66
CA TYR A 107 16.64 16.52 -3.14
C TYR A 107 17.76 16.56 -4.17
N ILE A 108 18.68 15.59 -4.05
CA ILE A 108 19.85 15.43 -4.92
C ILE A 108 19.59 14.32 -5.94
N TYR A 109 20.04 14.55 -7.17
CA TYR A 109 20.06 13.64 -8.29
C TYR A 109 21.47 13.55 -8.87
N LEU A 110 21.75 12.43 -9.53
CA LEU A 110 23.03 12.07 -10.12
C LEU A 110 22.82 11.82 -11.60
N THR A 111 23.70 12.34 -12.44
CA THR A 111 23.73 11.99 -13.86
C THR A 111 24.05 10.50 -14.03
N THR A 112 23.34 9.84 -14.94
CA THR A 112 23.49 8.39 -15.18
C THR A 112 24.32 8.08 -16.42
N GLN A 113 24.63 9.09 -17.23
CA GLN A 113 25.41 8.99 -18.44
C GLN A 113 26.38 10.16 -18.53
N GLU A 114 27.57 9.87 -19.02
CA GLU A 114 28.51 10.92 -19.39
C GLU A 114 28.02 11.61 -20.67
N LYS A 115 28.04 12.95 -20.68
CA LYS A 115 27.72 13.74 -21.88
C LYS A 115 28.61 14.97 -21.98
N THR A 116 28.89 15.39 -23.21
CA THR A 116 29.65 16.61 -23.49
C THR A 116 28.70 17.73 -23.92
N ILE A 117 28.89 18.93 -23.38
CA ILE A 117 28.11 20.12 -23.78
C ILE A 117 28.36 20.41 -25.25
N SER A 118 27.27 20.50 -26.02
CA SER A 118 27.29 20.74 -27.45
C SER A 118 27.73 22.17 -27.79
N ALA A 119 27.99 22.45 -29.07
CA ALA A 119 28.34 23.79 -29.54
C ALA A 119 27.23 24.84 -29.27
N THR A 120 25.98 24.43 -29.04
CA THR A 120 24.88 25.34 -28.68
C THR A 120 24.88 25.72 -27.20
N GLY A 121 25.84 25.23 -26.41
CA GLY A 121 26.01 25.58 -24.99
C GLY A 121 25.04 24.85 -24.05
N SER A 122 24.33 23.84 -24.53
CA SER A 122 23.42 23.03 -23.71
C SER A 122 23.37 21.56 -24.15
N ILE A 123 22.97 20.68 -23.24
CA ILE A 123 22.76 19.26 -23.52
C ILE A 123 21.73 18.67 -22.54
N GLU A 124 20.90 17.74 -23.01
CA GLU A 124 20.01 16.96 -22.15
C GLU A 124 20.74 15.75 -21.57
N VAL A 125 20.72 15.59 -20.25
CA VAL A 125 21.40 14.52 -19.51
C VAL A 125 20.38 13.73 -18.67
N PRO A 126 20.37 12.39 -18.75
CA PRO A 126 19.52 11.57 -17.88
C PRO A 126 20.05 11.55 -16.45
N ILE A 127 19.14 11.63 -15.49
CA ILE A 127 19.44 11.67 -14.06
C ILE A 127 18.62 10.63 -13.29
N GLU A 128 19.14 10.21 -12.14
CA GLU A 128 18.42 9.43 -11.15
C GLU A 128 18.59 10.04 -9.75
N SER A 129 17.62 9.85 -8.86
CA SER A 129 17.72 10.35 -7.49
C SER A 129 18.85 9.68 -6.70
N GLU A 130 19.46 10.40 -5.75
CA GLU A 130 20.53 9.85 -4.92
C GLU A 130 20.02 8.69 -4.04
N LYS A 131 18.81 8.83 -3.49
CA LYS A 131 18.14 7.79 -2.69
C LYS A 131 16.84 7.33 -3.34
N TYR A 132 16.30 6.23 -2.82
CA TYR A 132 15.03 5.64 -3.25
C TYR A 132 13.84 6.41 -2.67
N GLY A 133 12.68 6.29 -3.31
CA GLY A 133 11.41 6.71 -2.73
C GLY A 133 10.58 7.63 -3.62
N LYS A 134 9.28 7.65 -3.36
CA LYS A 134 8.30 8.49 -4.08
C LYS A 134 8.53 9.98 -3.86
N ILE A 135 9.13 10.34 -2.73
CA ILE A 135 9.47 11.74 -2.40
C ILE A 135 10.43 12.38 -3.40
N TYR A 136 11.15 11.56 -4.18
CA TYR A 136 12.03 12.00 -5.26
C TYR A 136 11.32 12.15 -6.61
N ASN A 137 10.01 11.91 -6.69
CA ASN A 137 9.22 12.26 -7.88
C ASN A 137 8.81 13.72 -7.77
N ILE A 138 9.52 14.60 -8.46
CA ILE A 138 9.32 16.05 -8.35
C ILE A 138 8.87 16.67 -9.68
N PRO A 139 8.04 17.72 -9.63
CA PRO A 139 7.53 18.39 -10.82
C PRO A 139 8.63 18.94 -11.73
N LYS A 140 8.28 19.22 -12.98
CA LYS A 140 9.14 19.99 -13.90
C LYS A 140 9.54 21.35 -13.29
N GLY A 141 10.74 21.82 -13.62
CA GLY A 141 11.27 23.12 -13.22
C GLY A 141 11.71 23.22 -11.75
N THR A 142 11.93 22.10 -11.08
CA THR A 142 12.32 22.06 -9.65
C THR A 142 13.79 21.71 -9.43
N ILE A 143 14.44 21.03 -10.38
CA ILE A 143 15.87 20.73 -10.35
C ILE A 143 16.61 21.88 -11.03
N THR A 144 16.99 22.89 -10.25
CA THR A 144 17.59 24.14 -10.77
C THR A 144 18.98 24.43 -10.23
N ASN A 145 19.49 23.61 -9.31
CA ASN A 145 20.69 23.91 -8.55
C ASN A 145 21.82 22.89 -8.81
N PHE A 146 23.06 23.36 -8.75
CA PHE A 146 24.23 22.50 -8.58
C PHE A 146 24.66 22.54 -7.11
N PRO A 147 24.56 21.43 -6.34
CA PRO A 147 24.95 21.42 -4.92
C PRO A 147 26.46 21.53 -4.72
N VAL A 148 27.25 21.31 -5.77
CA VAL A 148 28.70 21.49 -5.80
C VAL A 148 29.05 22.31 -7.04
N THR A 149 29.94 23.29 -6.92
CA THR A 149 30.40 24.09 -8.06
C THR A 149 31.20 23.21 -9.03
N ILE A 150 30.75 23.13 -10.27
CA ILE A 150 31.43 22.39 -11.34
C ILE A 150 31.90 23.40 -12.39
N PRO A 151 33.21 23.56 -12.62
CA PRO A 151 33.72 24.50 -13.61
C PRO A 151 33.13 24.27 -15.01
N GLY A 152 32.60 25.33 -15.61
CA GLY A 152 32.03 25.29 -16.95
C GLY A 152 30.56 24.88 -17.01
N LEU A 153 29.89 24.60 -15.88
CA LEU A 153 28.43 24.44 -15.82
C LEU A 153 27.79 25.70 -15.24
N ASN A 154 26.72 26.18 -15.88
CA ASN A 154 26.11 27.48 -15.60
C ASN A 154 24.67 27.35 -15.09
N GLU A 155 23.88 26.47 -15.69
CA GLU A 155 22.44 26.34 -15.42
C GLU A 155 22.02 24.88 -15.56
N VAL A 156 21.08 24.44 -14.73
CA VAL A 156 20.40 23.16 -14.88
C VAL A 156 18.89 23.39 -14.76
N ILE A 157 18.10 22.67 -15.55
CA ILE A 157 16.64 22.67 -15.43
C ILE A 157 16.06 21.32 -15.87
N ASN A 158 15.12 20.75 -15.12
CA ASN A 158 14.31 19.63 -15.60
C ASN A 158 13.08 20.15 -16.34
N ASN A 159 12.96 19.83 -17.63
CA ASN A 159 11.77 20.24 -18.42
C ASN A 159 10.56 19.31 -18.23
N SER A 160 10.79 18.14 -17.66
CA SER A 160 9.78 17.13 -17.32
C SER A 160 9.89 16.77 -15.84
N GLU A 161 8.81 16.22 -15.29
CA GLU A 161 8.83 15.65 -13.95
C GLU A 161 9.75 14.43 -13.88
N THR A 162 10.25 14.13 -12.68
CA THR A 162 10.90 12.85 -12.39
C THR A 162 9.86 11.84 -11.93
N VAL A 163 10.00 10.59 -12.37
CA VAL A 163 9.02 9.51 -12.16
C VAL A 163 9.71 8.22 -11.70
N ASP A 164 8.94 7.17 -11.44
CA ASP A 164 9.42 5.84 -11.05
C ASP A 164 10.14 5.74 -9.69
N GLY A 165 10.17 6.81 -8.89
CA GLY A 165 10.56 6.72 -7.48
C GLY A 165 9.51 5.93 -6.70
N TYR A 166 9.94 4.89 -5.98
CA TYR A 166 9.08 4.02 -5.19
C TYR A 166 9.75 3.72 -3.85
N ASP A 167 8.99 3.79 -2.76
CA ASP A 167 9.50 3.57 -1.39
C ASP A 167 9.83 2.10 -1.09
N GLY A 168 9.42 1.19 -1.98
CA GLY A 168 9.43 -0.24 -1.72
C GLY A 168 8.14 -0.69 -1.05
N GLU A 169 7.95 -2.00 -1.03
CA GLU A 169 6.80 -2.64 -0.39
C GLU A 169 7.02 -2.74 1.12
N THR A 170 6.01 -2.34 1.90
CA THR A 170 6.05 -2.43 3.37
C THR A 170 5.88 -3.88 3.84
N ASP A 171 6.19 -4.15 5.11
CA ASP A 171 6.01 -5.49 5.70
C ASP A 171 4.54 -5.93 5.67
N ASP A 172 3.61 -5.00 5.91
CA ASP A 172 2.17 -5.29 5.85
C ASP A 172 1.72 -5.64 4.42
N GLU A 173 2.16 -4.86 3.42
CA GLU A 173 1.86 -5.14 2.01
C GLU A 173 2.43 -6.49 1.56
N LEU A 174 3.67 -6.81 1.95
CA LEU A 174 4.29 -8.10 1.66
C LEU A 174 3.55 -9.24 2.36
N ARG A 175 3.18 -9.07 3.64
CA ARG A 175 2.44 -10.06 4.43
C ARG A 175 1.06 -10.34 3.87
N GLU A 176 0.35 -9.31 3.39
CA GLU A 176 -0.91 -9.50 2.67
C GLU A 176 -0.74 -10.37 1.42
N ARG A 177 0.30 -10.13 0.62
CA ARG A 177 0.61 -10.96 -0.55
C ARG A 177 1.03 -12.38 -0.17
N TYR A 178 1.78 -12.56 0.90
CA TYR A 178 2.10 -13.87 1.46
C TYR A 178 0.82 -14.64 1.82
N TYR A 179 -0.07 -14.01 2.59
CA TYR A 179 -1.32 -14.65 2.99
C TYR A 179 -2.22 -14.96 1.82
N PHE A 180 -2.30 -14.06 0.84
CA PHE A 180 -2.99 -14.35 -0.40
C PHE A 180 -2.42 -15.61 -1.07
N LYS A 181 -1.09 -15.72 -1.21
CA LYS A 181 -0.46 -16.90 -1.83
C LYS A 181 -0.75 -18.20 -1.09
N VAL A 182 -0.69 -18.21 0.24
CA VAL A 182 -0.82 -19.45 1.03
C VAL A 182 -2.27 -19.81 1.39
N ARG A 183 -3.16 -18.82 1.56
CA ARG A 183 -4.59 -19.03 1.91
C ARG A 183 -5.50 -19.12 0.70
N GLU A 184 -5.12 -18.50 -0.42
CA GLU A 184 -5.83 -18.57 -1.69
C GLU A 184 -5.04 -19.38 -2.75
N PRO A 185 -4.62 -20.64 -2.48
CA PRO A 185 -3.78 -21.38 -3.41
C PRO A 185 -4.56 -21.63 -4.70
N VAL A 186 -3.99 -21.13 -5.79
CA VAL A 186 -4.54 -21.30 -7.13
C VAL A 186 -4.25 -22.73 -7.60
N THR A 187 -5.24 -23.60 -7.55
CA THR A 187 -5.08 -25.02 -7.91
C THR A 187 -6.36 -25.60 -8.50
N SER A 188 -6.19 -26.54 -9.45
CA SER A 188 -7.21 -27.49 -9.89
C SER A 188 -8.59 -26.92 -10.25
N GLY A 189 -8.64 -25.66 -10.68
CA GLY A 189 -9.89 -24.99 -11.04
C GLY A 189 -10.75 -24.63 -9.83
N ASN A 190 -10.16 -24.38 -8.68
CA ASN A 190 -10.88 -23.82 -7.53
C ASN A 190 -11.27 -22.35 -7.78
N ILE A 191 -12.04 -21.78 -6.85
CA ILE A 191 -12.51 -20.38 -6.87
C ILE A 191 -11.36 -19.40 -7.16
N TYR A 192 -10.20 -19.61 -6.53
CA TYR A 192 -9.03 -18.76 -6.69
C TYR A 192 -8.35 -18.88 -8.06
N HIS A 193 -8.42 -20.06 -8.69
CA HIS A 193 -7.92 -20.25 -10.05
C HIS A 193 -8.71 -19.41 -11.06
N TYR A 194 -10.04 -19.46 -10.98
CA TYR A 194 -10.90 -18.62 -11.82
C TYR A 194 -10.69 -17.13 -11.55
N LYS A 195 -10.50 -16.74 -10.29
CA LYS A 195 -10.19 -15.36 -9.92
C LYS A 195 -8.86 -14.90 -10.54
N LYS A 196 -7.80 -15.72 -10.46
CA LYS A 196 -6.49 -15.44 -11.11
C LYS A 196 -6.65 -15.29 -12.62
N TRP A 197 -7.26 -16.26 -13.29
CA TRP A 197 -7.43 -16.22 -14.74
C TRP A 197 -8.23 -14.99 -15.20
N ALA A 198 -9.29 -14.63 -14.48
CA ALA A 198 -10.04 -13.43 -14.80
C ALA A 198 -9.19 -12.14 -14.63
N PHE A 199 -8.29 -12.07 -13.65
CA PHE A 199 -7.36 -10.95 -13.50
C PHE A 199 -6.22 -10.90 -14.53
N GLU A 200 -5.94 -12.00 -15.24
CA GLU A 200 -4.97 -12.02 -16.34
C GLU A 200 -5.53 -11.34 -17.61
N VAL A 201 -6.85 -11.11 -17.66
CA VAL A 201 -7.50 -10.40 -18.76
C VAL A 201 -7.44 -8.90 -18.52
N GLU A 202 -6.88 -8.18 -19.50
CA GLU A 202 -6.77 -6.72 -19.44
C GLU A 202 -8.12 -6.02 -19.26
N GLY A 203 -8.16 -5.04 -18.37
CA GLY A 203 -9.35 -4.24 -18.06
C GLY A 203 -10.21 -4.80 -16.93
N VAL A 204 -9.89 -5.96 -16.36
CA VAL A 204 -10.56 -6.48 -15.16
C VAL A 204 -10.00 -5.82 -13.90
N GLY A 205 -10.85 -5.12 -13.14
CA GLY A 205 -10.48 -4.47 -11.88
C GLY A 205 -10.90 -5.26 -10.63
N GLY A 206 -11.84 -6.18 -10.77
CA GLY A 206 -12.33 -6.99 -9.65
C GLY A 206 -13.15 -8.19 -10.13
N VAL A 207 -13.11 -9.26 -9.33
CA VAL A 207 -13.73 -10.54 -9.68
C VAL A 207 -14.32 -11.19 -8.44
N LYS A 208 -15.51 -11.77 -8.59
CA LYS A 208 -16.11 -12.67 -7.62
C LYS A 208 -16.58 -13.95 -8.31
N VAL A 209 -16.21 -15.09 -7.73
CA VAL A 209 -16.48 -16.40 -8.31
C VAL A 209 -17.48 -17.15 -7.44
N PHE A 210 -18.52 -17.69 -8.07
CA PHE A 210 -19.59 -18.45 -7.45
C PHE A 210 -19.50 -19.91 -7.95
N PRO A 211 -19.03 -20.84 -7.11
CA PRO A 211 -18.99 -22.25 -7.47
C PRO A 211 -20.39 -22.85 -7.45
N LEU A 212 -20.65 -23.81 -8.33
CA LEU A 212 -21.89 -24.61 -8.38
C LEU A 212 -23.18 -23.76 -8.45
N TRP A 213 -23.08 -22.55 -8.99
CA TRP A 213 -24.16 -21.55 -8.93
C TRP A 213 -25.45 -22.01 -9.61
N ASN A 214 -25.34 -22.91 -10.59
CA ASN A 214 -26.45 -23.53 -11.30
C ASN A 214 -26.26 -25.06 -11.38
N GLY A 215 -25.86 -25.67 -10.26
CA GLY A 215 -25.65 -27.12 -10.15
C GLY A 215 -24.23 -27.58 -10.47
N ASN A 216 -24.04 -28.91 -10.46
CA ASN A 216 -22.71 -29.54 -10.61
C ASN A 216 -22.01 -29.16 -11.91
N GLY A 217 -20.72 -28.88 -11.81
CA GLY A 217 -19.90 -28.48 -12.96
C GLY A 217 -20.11 -27.05 -13.44
N THR A 218 -20.91 -26.22 -12.76
CA THR A 218 -21.10 -24.81 -13.14
C THR A 218 -20.25 -23.86 -12.30
N VAL A 219 -19.72 -22.82 -12.94
CA VAL A 219 -18.99 -21.73 -12.28
C VAL A 219 -19.48 -20.41 -12.84
N LYS A 220 -19.84 -19.46 -11.97
CA LYS A 220 -20.16 -18.09 -12.39
C LYS A 220 -19.05 -17.15 -11.96
N VAL A 221 -18.55 -16.37 -12.89
CA VAL A 221 -17.52 -15.36 -12.69
C VAL A 221 -18.15 -14.00 -12.92
N VAL A 222 -18.28 -13.21 -11.86
CA VAL A 222 -18.80 -11.86 -11.91
C VAL A 222 -17.62 -10.89 -11.91
N VAL A 223 -17.56 -10.01 -12.89
CA VAL A 223 -16.43 -9.10 -13.11
C VAL A 223 -16.85 -7.64 -13.08
N VAL A 224 -15.90 -6.78 -12.72
CA VAL A 224 -15.98 -5.33 -12.85
C VAL A 224 -14.77 -4.83 -13.64
N ASN A 225 -14.92 -3.68 -14.30
CA ASN A 225 -13.81 -3.07 -15.02
C ASN A 225 -12.74 -2.49 -14.07
N SER A 226 -11.64 -1.98 -14.63
CA SER A 226 -10.53 -1.36 -13.87
C SER A 226 -10.96 -0.21 -12.95
N ASP A 227 -12.07 0.45 -13.25
CA ASP A 227 -12.62 1.52 -12.44
C ASP A 227 -13.59 1.04 -11.34
N ILE A 228 -13.78 -0.28 -11.20
CA ILE A 228 -14.75 -0.93 -10.31
C ILE A 228 -16.20 -0.55 -10.67
N HIS A 229 -16.47 -0.43 -11.97
CA HIS A 229 -17.81 -0.29 -12.53
C HIS A 229 -18.27 -1.56 -13.25
N GLU A 230 -19.54 -1.56 -13.63
CA GLU A 230 -20.14 -2.57 -14.49
C GLU A 230 -19.27 -2.81 -15.73
N ALA A 231 -18.99 -4.08 -16.02
CA ALA A 231 -18.21 -4.49 -17.18
C ALA A 231 -19.08 -4.43 -18.44
N ASP A 232 -18.54 -3.86 -19.52
CA ASP A 232 -19.19 -3.87 -20.82
C ASP A 232 -19.09 -5.26 -21.50
N GLU A 233 -19.88 -5.46 -22.54
CA GLU A 233 -19.93 -6.75 -23.23
C GLU A 233 -18.60 -7.10 -23.93
N THR A 234 -17.80 -6.10 -24.29
CA THR A 234 -16.46 -6.30 -24.88
C THR A 234 -15.52 -6.94 -23.87
N LEU A 235 -15.45 -6.40 -22.65
CA LEU A 235 -14.68 -6.96 -21.55
C LEU A 235 -15.20 -8.34 -21.16
N LEU A 236 -16.53 -8.50 -21.03
CA LEU A 236 -17.13 -9.78 -20.70
C LEU A 236 -16.79 -10.85 -21.74
N LYS A 237 -16.80 -10.51 -23.03
CA LYS A 237 -16.41 -11.42 -24.11
C LYS A 237 -14.96 -11.84 -23.98
N ARG A 238 -14.02 -10.91 -23.78
CA ARG A 238 -12.59 -11.24 -23.59
C ARG A 238 -12.39 -12.20 -22.42
N VAL A 239 -13.08 -11.97 -21.31
CA VAL A 239 -13.02 -12.86 -20.14
C VAL A 239 -13.59 -14.24 -20.45
N ARG A 240 -14.71 -14.33 -21.18
CA ARG A 240 -15.29 -15.64 -21.60
C ARG A 240 -14.33 -16.41 -22.50
N ASP A 241 -13.79 -15.75 -23.52
CA ASP A 241 -12.88 -16.36 -24.50
C ASP A 241 -11.63 -16.90 -23.78
N TYR A 242 -11.03 -16.11 -22.89
CA TYR A 242 -9.86 -16.55 -22.13
C TYR A 242 -10.18 -17.71 -21.17
N LEU A 243 -11.28 -17.62 -20.43
CA LEU A 243 -11.67 -18.70 -19.51
C LEU A 243 -12.02 -20.00 -20.24
N GLU A 244 -12.51 -19.94 -21.48
CA GLU A 244 -12.75 -21.13 -22.30
C GLU A 244 -11.45 -21.87 -22.64
N GLU A 245 -10.33 -21.16 -22.82
CA GLU A 245 -9.02 -21.76 -23.11
C GLU A 245 -8.39 -22.44 -21.88
N VAL A 246 -8.58 -21.88 -20.69
CA VAL A 246 -7.87 -22.30 -19.48
C VAL A 246 -8.70 -23.13 -18.49
N ARG A 247 -10.04 -23.11 -18.61
CA ARG A 247 -10.91 -23.83 -17.68
C ARG A 247 -10.66 -25.35 -17.72
N PRO A 248 -10.84 -26.05 -16.59
CA PRO A 248 -10.78 -27.52 -16.59
C PRO A 248 -11.88 -28.13 -17.46
N ILE A 249 -11.59 -29.30 -18.00
CA ILE A 249 -12.55 -30.10 -18.76
C ILE A 249 -13.80 -30.36 -17.90
N GLY A 250 -14.99 -30.15 -18.49
CA GLY A 250 -16.28 -30.38 -17.84
C GLY A 250 -16.85 -29.19 -17.05
N ALA A 251 -16.10 -28.11 -16.84
CA ALA A 251 -16.61 -26.94 -16.12
C ALA A 251 -17.35 -25.96 -17.05
N THR A 252 -18.65 -25.73 -16.86
CA THR A 252 -19.42 -24.74 -17.62
C THR A 252 -19.31 -23.37 -16.95
N VAL A 253 -18.63 -22.42 -17.61
CA VAL A 253 -18.34 -21.09 -17.06
C VAL A 253 -19.33 -20.05 -17.57
N THR A 254 -19.92 -19.28 -16.67
CA THR A 254 -20.80 -18.14 -16.98
C THR A 254 -20.15 -16.85 -16.52
N VAL A 255 -19.91 -15.91 -17.44
CA VAL A 255 -19.33 -14.61 -17.10
C VAL A 255 -20.38 -13.51 -17.19
N LYS A 256 -20.52 -12.74 -16.11
CA LYS A 256 -21.47 -11.62 -15.98
C LYS A 256 -20.80 -10.39 -15.40
N SER A 257 -21.37 -9.22 -15.66
CA SER A 257 -21.01 -8.00 -14.94
C SER A 257 -21.61 -8.01 -13.54
N ALA A 258 -20.95 -7.35 -12.59
CA ALA A 258 -21.57 -6.98 -11.32
C ALA A 258 -22.82 -6.12 -11.53
N ILE A 259 -23.67 -6.07 -10.51
CA ILE A 259 -24.87 -5.23 -10.49
C ILE A 259 -24.57 -3.98 -9.65
N GLY A 260 -24.70 -2.78 -10.23
CA GLY A 260 -24.54 -1.55 -9.47
C GLY A 260 -25.71 -1.30 -8.53
N LYS A 261 -25.48 -1.41 -7.21
CA LYS A 261 -26.44 -0.96 -6.21
C LYS A 261 -26.35 0.56 -6.08
N ALA A 262 -27.44 1.25 -6.40
CA ALA A 262 -27.50 2.71 -6.30
C ALA A 262 -27.28 3.19 -4.86
N ILE A 263 -26.29 4.07 -4.68
CA ILE A 263 -25.99 4.75 -3.43
C ILE A 263 -26.12 6.25 -3.64
N SER A 264 -27.06 6.87 -2.93
CA SER A 264 -27.18 8.31 -2.78
C SER A 264 -26.70 8.73 -1.39
N ILE A 265 -26.01 9.87 -1.33
CA ILE A 265 -25.51 10.45 -0.09
C ILE A 265 -26.07 11.86 0.04
N SER A 266 -26.65 12.18 1.20
CA SER A 266 -27.14 13.52 1.50
C SER A 266 -26.77 13.95 2.92
N GLY A 267 -26.66 15.25 3.17
CA GLY A 267 -26.41 15.76 4.51
C GLY A 267 -25.98 17.23 4.50
N THR A 268 -25.68 17.76 5.68
CA THR A 268 -25.18 19.12 5.87
C THR A 268 -23.73 19.05 6.33
N VAL A 269 -22.86 19.82 5.67
CA VAL A 269 -21.43 19.91 6.00
C VAL A 269 -21.15 21.25 6.65
N LYS A 270 -20.51 21.22 7.81
CA LYS A 270 -20.08 22.41 8.51
C LYS A 270 -18.66 22.77 8.11
N ILE A 271 -18.49 23.89 7.41
CA ILE A 271 -17.23 24.31 6.80
C ILE A 271 -16.71 25.62 7.40
N SER A 272 -15.40 25.79 7.39
CA SER A 272 -14.75 27.05 7.76
C SER A 272 -14.96 28.16 6.71
N LYS A 273 -15.04 29.43 7.14
CA LYS A 273 -15.32 30.61 6.28
C LYS A 273 -14.47 30.75 5.01
N ASN A 274 -13.23 30.26 5.03
CA ASN A 274 -12.27 30.43 3.93
C ASN A 274 -12.23 29.25 2.94
N ILE A 275 -13.13 28.28 3.08
CA ILE A 275 -13.12 27.04 2.29
C ILE A 275 -14.19 27.11 1.19
N LYS A 276 -13.81 26.75 -0.03
CA LYS A 276 -14.75 26.65 -1.14
C LYS A 276 -15.53 25.34 -1.05
N PHE A 277 -16.84 25.45 -0.88
CA PHE A 277 -17.72 24.29 -0.73
C PHE A 277 -17.67 23.32 -1.93
N ASP A 278 -17.50 23.84 -3.15
CA ASP A 278 -17.41 23.00 -4.36
C ASP A 278 -16.13 22.14 -4.39
N GLU A 279 -15.03 22.64 -3.81
CA GLU A 279 -13.78 21.88 -3.67
C GLU A 279 -13.99 20.73 -2.66
N VAL A 280 -14.65 20.99 -1.53
CA VAL A 280 -15.03 19.96 -0.54
C VAL A 280 -15.92 18.89 -1.16
N LYS A 281 -16.92 19.28 -1.97
CA LYS A 281 -17.82 18.33 -2.63
C LYS A 281 -17.07 17.44 -3.63
N THR A 282 -16.16 18.03 -4.42
CA THR A 282 -15.36 17.30 -5.41
C THR A 282 -14.38 16.34 -4.75
N GLU A 283 -13.72 16.78 -3.68
CA GLU A 283 -12.82 15.94 -2.89
C GLU A 283 -13.58 14.79 -2.23
N PHE A 284 -14.76 15.08 -1.65
CA PHE A 284 -15.62 14.05 -1.05
C PHE A 284 -16.05 13.02 -2.08
N GLU A 285 -16.50 13.46 -3.26
CA GLU A 285 -16.87 12.54 -4.34
C GLU A 285 -15.70 11.64 -4.75
N THR A 286 -14.49 12.20 -4.83
CA THR A 286 -13.26 11.44 -5.15
C THR A 286 -12.95 10.41 -4.08
N LYS A 287 -12.98 10.80 -2.80
CA LYS A 287 -12.73 9.89 -1.67
C LYS A 287 -13.79 8.81 -1.52
N VAL A 288 -15.06 9.12 -1.81
CA VAL A 288 -16.15 8.13 -1.83
C VAL A 288 -15.92 7.12 -2.95
N LYS A 289 -15.52 7.55 -4.15
CA LYS A 289 -15.17 6.63 -5.25
C LYS A 289 -13.98 5.73 -4.87
N GLU A 290 -12.93 6.28 -4.25
CA GLU A 290 -11.82 5.49 -3.72
C GLU A 290 -12.27 4.46 -2.67
N TYR A 291 -13.18 4.86 -1.79
CA TYR A 291 -13.76 3.97 -0.79
C TYR A 291 -14.59 2.85 -1.43
N PHE A 292 -15.44 3.17 -2.42
CA PHE A 292 -16.24 2.16 -3.13
C PHE A 292 -15.36 1.17 -3.90
N ARG A 293 -14.21 1.61 -4.44
CA ARG A 293 -13.20 0.71 -5.02
C ARG A 293 -12.62 -0.26 -3.99
N LYS A 294 -12.43 0.18 -2.73
CA LYS A 294 -11.97 -0.68 -1.63
C LYS A 294 -13.04 -1.67 -1.18
N VAL A 295 -14.31 -1.24 -1.11
CA VAL A 295 -15.46 -2.09 -0.77
C VAL A 295 -15.65 -3.17 -1.83
N GLY A 296 -15.83 -2.78 -3.10
CA GLY A 296 -15.93 -3.67 -4.27
C GLY A 296 -16.58 -5.02 -3.98
N PHE A 297 -15.83 -6.11 -4.19
CA PHE A 297 -16.21 -7.48 -3.78
C PHE A 297 -15.57 -7.95 -2.47
N LYS A 298 -14.90 -7.06 -1.73
CA LYS A 298 -14.19 -7.37 -0.49
C LYS A 298 -15.07 -7.26 0.75
N GLN A 299 -16.16 -6.50 0.66
CA GLN A 299 -17.10 -6.26 1.75
C GLN A 299 -18.54 -6.33 1.23
N ASP A 300 -19.46 -6.79 2.06
CA ASP A 300 -20.88 -7.02 1.75
C ASP A 300 -21.79 -5.88 2.23
N TYR A 301 -21.23 -4.73 2.59
CA TYR A 301 -21.99 -3.53 2.96
C TYR A 301 -21.20 -2.25 2.69
N VAL A 302 -21.94 -1.14 2.55
CA VAL A 302 -21.41 0.22 2.59
C VAL A 302 -21.59 0.75 4.01
N SER A 303 -20.49 1.16 4.64
CA SER A 303 -20.50 1.61 6.03
C SER A 303 -20.88 3.08 6.15
N TYR A 304 -21.93 3.36 6.92
CA TYR A 304 -22.32 4.71 7.29
C TYR A 304 -21.21 5.47 8.00
N ALA A 305 -20.61 4.83 9.01
CA ALA A 305 -19.56 5.43 9.81
C ALA A 305 -18.30 5.74 8.98
N GLN A 306 -17.93 4.89 8.02
CA GLN A 306 -16.76 5.15 7.17
C GLN A 306 -16.99 6.33 6.23
N LEU A 307 -18.19 6.49 5.66
CA LEU A 307 -18.52 7.67 4.86
C LEU A 307 -18.51 8.96 5.69
N GLY A 308 -19.05 8.92 6.90
CA GLY A 308 -18.96 10.05 7.84
C GLY A 308 -17.52 10.41 8.18
N ASN A 309 -16.69 9.40 8.46
CA ASN A 309 -15.26 9.61 8.71
C ASN A 309 -14.52 10.17 7.48
N ILE A 310 -14.86 9.72 6.27
CA ILE A 310 -14.30 10.30 5.04
C ILE A 310 -14.64 11.79 4.94
N LEU A 311 -15.89 12.17 5.20
CA LEU A 311 -16.34 13.56 5.16
C LEU A 311 -15.61 14.44 6.18
N LEU A 312 -15.45 13.95 7.42
CA LEU A 312 -14.74 14.66 8.49
C LEU A 312 -13.25 14.88 8.22
N ASN A 313 -12.60 13.96 7.51
CA ASN A 313 -11.17 14.06 7.21
C ASN A 313 -10.86 14.94 5.98
N ILE A 314 -11.86 15.56 5.36
CA ILE A 314 -11.62 16.51 4.27
C ILE A 314 -11.12 17.84 4.86
N PRO A 315 -9.98 18.37 4.38
CA PRO A 315 -9.48 19.65 4.85
C PRO A 315 -10.53 20.76 4.77
N GLY A 316 -10.76 21.43 5.91
CA GLY A 316 -11.71 22.54 6.01
C GLY A 316 -13.13 22.17 6.44
N VAL A 317 -13.44 20.88 6.55
CA VAL A 317 -14.65 20.38 7.22
C VAL A 317 -14.41 20.34 8.72
N ASN A 318 -15.28 21.01 9.48
CA ASN A 318 -15.23 20.98 10.94
C ASN A 318 -16.11 19.86 11.51
N ASP A 319 -17.29 19.66 10.91
CA ASP A 319 -18.27 18.65 11.32
C ASP A 319 -19.31 18.40 10.21
N TYR A 320 -20.25 17.48 10.43
CA TYR A 320 -21.43 17.28 9.59
C TYR A 320 -22.70 17.00 10.42
N ASP A 321 -23.87 17.34 9.86
CA ASP A 321 -25.19 17.03 10.42
C ASP A 321 -26.05 16.27 9.40
N ASP A 322 -26.96 15.42 9.89
CA ASP A 322 -27.97 14.70 9.11
C ASP A 322 -27.43 13.97 7.86
N LEU A 323 -26.21 13.41 7.95
CA LEU A 323 -25.68 12.55 6.91
C LEU A 323 -26.57 11.32 6.75
N LYS A 324 -26.94 10.99 5.52
CA LYS A 324 -27.79 9.87 5.15
C LYS A 324 -27.24 9.17 3.92
N ILE A 325 -27.37 7.84 3.92
CA ILE A 325 -27.13 6.97 2.77
C ILE A 325 -28.46 6.37 2.37
N ASN A 326 -28.90 6.56 1.13
CA ASN A 326 -30.21 6.12 0.66
C ASN A 326 -31.35 6.55 1.61
N ASN A 327 -31.28 7.80 2.10
CA ASN A 327 -32.22 8.39 3.07
C ASN A 327 -32.21 7.79 4.49
N ALA A 328 -31.22 6.96 4.85
CA ALA A 328 -31.10 6.35 6.17
C ALA A 328 -29.73 6.61 6.82
N THR A 329 -29.66 6.50 8.15
CA THR A 329 -28.44 6.61 8.97
C THR A 329 -27.85 5.25 9.33
N LEU A 330 -27.95 4.29 8.40
CA LEU A 330 -27.58 2.89 8.59
C LEU A 330 -26.70 2.41 7.43
N ASN A 331 -25.99 1.30 7.67
CA ASN A 331 -25.21 0.64 6.63
C ASN A 331 -26.13 0.11 5.52
N VAL A 332 -25.69 0.20 4.28
CA VAL A 332 -26.41 -0.37 3.13
C VAL A 332 -25.81 -1.73 2.80
N GLN A 333 -26.58 -2.79 3.00
CA GLN A 333 -26.17 -4.16 2.64
C GLN A 333 -26.06 -4.32 1.12
N LEU A 334 -25.01 -4.99 0.66
CA LEU A 334 -24.78 -5.35 -0.74
C LEU A 334 -25.07 -6.83 -0.91
N ALA A 335 -25.89 -7.19 -1.89
CA ALA A 335 -26.05 -8.59 -2.26
C ALA A 335 -24.73 -9.14 -2.84
N ALA A 336 -24.63 -10.46 -2.94
CA ALA A 336 -23.36 -11.09 -3.27
C ALA A 336 -22.78 -10.66 -4.64
N GLU A 337 -23.62 -10.29 -5.60
CA GLU A 337 -23.25 -9.83 -6.95
C GLU A 337 -23.30 -8.31 -7.11
N GLU A 338 -23.63 -7.59 -6.04
CA GLU A 338 -23.74 -6.14 -6.06
C GLU A 338 -22.42 -5.45 -5.72
N ILE A 339 -22.18 -4.32 -6.37
CA ILE A 339 -21.14 -3.35 -6.01
C ILE A 339 -21.79 -1.99 -5.75
N PRO A 340 -21.24 -1.14 -4.87
CA PRO A 340 -21.80 0.17 -4.64
C PRO A 340 -21.56 1.08 -5.85
N LYS A 341 -22.63 1.71 -6.34
CA LYS A 341 -22.61 2.65 -7.47
C LYS A 341 -23.09 4.01 -6.98
N LEU A 342 -22.18 4.97 -6.90
CA LEU A 342 -22.52 6.33 -6.51
C LEU A 342 -23.43 6.96 -7.57
N THR A 343 -24.65 7.33 -7.19
CA THR A 343 -25.59 8.00 -8.10
C THR A 343 -25.61 9.50 -7.89
N THR A 344 -25.73 9.94 -6.64
CA THR A 344 -25.92 11.35 -6.31
C THR A 344 -25.30 11.70 -4.96
N ILE A 345 -24.73 12.91 -4.90
CA ILE A 345 -24.27 13.55 -3.66
C ILE A 345 -24.98 14.89 -3.52
N THR A 346 -25.82 15.01 -2.51
CA THR A 346 -26.60 16.21 -2.18
C THR A 346 -26.20 16.74 -0.82
N LEU A 347 -25.13 17.53 -0.79
CA LEU A 347 -24.64 18.17 0.41
C LEU A 347 -25.11 19.63 0.47
N GLN A 348 -25.50 20.06 1.67
CA GLN A 348 -25.73 21.47 2.01
C GLN A 348 -24.54 22.00 2.82
N LYS A 349 -24.29 23.30 2.77
CA LYS A 349 -23.23 23.93 3.56
C LYS A 349 -23.81 24.72 4.73
N GLU A 350 -23.14 24.62 5.86
CA GLU A 350 -23.29 25.51 7.00
C GLU A 350 -21.91 26.09 7.30
N VAL A 351 -21.81 27.42 7.40
CA VAL A 351 -20.53 28.08 7.64
C VAL A 351 -20.41 28.38 9.13
N ILE A 352 -19.37 27.87 9.78
CA ILE A 352 -19.04 28.19 11.18
C ILE A 352 -17.90 29.21 11.24
#